data_AF-A0AAQ4RLK1-F1
#
_entry.id   AF-A0AAQ4RLK1-F1
#
_cell.length_a   1.000
_cell.length_b   1.000
_cell.length_c   1.000
_cell.angle_alpha   90.00
_cell.angle_beta   90.00
_cell.angle_gamma   90.00
#
_symmetry.space_group_name_H-M   'P 1'
#
loop_
_entity.id
_entity.type
_entity.pdbx_description
1 polymer ?
#
loop_
_entity_poly.entity_id
_entity_poly.type
_entity_poly.pdbx_seq_one_letter_code
_entity_poly.pdbx_strand_id
1 'polypeptide(L)'
;MGGKVSSKMAAPAARIVQAVRPRAPLIKFPKRQDIQRPNAGEALKAFAVNVAPHSTPPPPSSRPPVPLTPVSGTPDSLASIQLLPARYRRRPMAAEEMEYIQRGGPE
;
A
#
# COMPACT_ATOMS: atom_id res chain seq x y z
N MET A 1 13.78 34.36 82.13
CA MET A 1 14.05 34.21 80.67
C MET A 1 14.49 32.77 80.45
N GLY A 2 13.73 31.86 79.85
CA GLY A 2 12.94 32.01 78.63
C GLY A 2 13.64 31.28 77.48
N GLY A 3 13.82 29.95 77.59
CA GLY A 3 14.36 29.11 76.52
C GLY A 3 13.28 28.16 76.01
N LYS A 4 12.80 28.41 74.80
CA LYS A 4 11.58 27.85 74.20
C LYS A 4 11.78 26.41 73.69
N VAL A 5 10.75 25.61 73.97
CA VAL A 5 10.09 24.52 73.21
C VAL A 5 10.76 24.07 71.90
N SER A 6 10.93 22.75 71.73
CA SER A 6 10.08 21.88 70.88
C SER A 6 10.31 22.05 69.38
N SER A 7 10.73 20.99 68.71
CA SER A 7 9.79 20.21 67.89
C SER A 7 10.51 19.05 67.21
N LYS A 8 9.92 17.86 67.35
CA LYS A 8 10.12 16.71 66.48
C LYS A 8 9.89 17.12 65.02
N MET A 9 10.52 16.44 64.08
CA MET A 9 9.82 15.56 63.12
C MET A 9 10.81 15.00 62.10
N ALA A 10 10.66 13.70 61.85
CA ALA A 10 11.32 12.97 60.78
C ALA A 10 11.02 13.63 59.42
N ALA A 11 12.06 13.78 58.61
CA ALA A 11 11.91 14.21 57.23
C ALA A 11 11.03 13.19 56.48
N PRO A 12 9.93 13.59 55.84
CA PRO A 12 9.22 12.69 54.95
C PRO A 12 10.13 12.47 53.73
N ALA A 13 10.69 11.26 53.62
CA ALA A 13 11.33 10.80 52.40
C ALA A 13 10.30 10.93 51.27
N ALA A 14 10.49 11.94 50.42
CA ALA A 14 9.59 12.24 49.33
C ALA A 14 9.53 11.03 48.39
N ARG A 15 8.36 10.40 48.29
CA ARG A 15 8.12 9.33 47.32
C ARG A 15 8.18 9.96 45.92
N ILE A 16 9.17 9.56 45.13
CA ILE A 16 9.30 9.94 43.74
C ILE A 16 8.18 9.24 42.98
N VAL A 17 7.04 9.93 42.81
CA VAL A 17 5.97 9.46 41.93
C VAL A 17 6.43 9.75 40.51
N GLN A 18 6.93 8.74 39.81
CA GLN A 18 7.11 8.83 38.36
C GLN A 18 5.73 8.93 37.72
N ALA A 19 5.32 10.15 37.41
CA ALA A 19 4.12 10.42 36.62
C ALA A 19 4.38 9.98 35.17
N VAL A 20 3.97 8.76 34.81
CA VAL A 20 4.00 8.28 33.44
C VAL A 20 2.92 8.99 32.65
N ARG A 21 3.30 9.73 31.62
CA ARG A 21 2.35 10.42 30.74
C ARG A 21 1.51 9.39 29.98
N PRO A 22 0.17 9.37 30.11
CA PRO A 22 -0.67 8.47 29.33
C PRO A 22 -0.52 8.77 27.83
N ARG A 23 -0.32 7.72 27.03
CA ARG A 23 -0.13 7.83 25.58
C ARG A 23 -1.47 8.14 24.91
N ALA A 24 -1.55 9.27 24.21
CA ALA A 24 -2.71 9.61 23.39
C ALA A 24 -2.65 8.84 22.05
N PRO A 25 -3.75 8.21 21.60
CA PRO A 25 -3.80 7.59 20.29
C PRO A 25 -3.69 8.68 19.20
N LEU A 26 -2.68 8.54 18.33
CA LEU A 26 -2.35 9.51 17.29
C LEU A 26 -3.29 9.46 16.07
N ILE A 27 -4.06 8.37 15.93
CA ILE A 27 -5.02 8.20 14.84
C ILE A 27 -6.39 7.86 15.42
N LYS A 28 -7.43 8.47 14.86
CA LYS A 28 -8.83 8.18 15.17
C LYS A 28 -9.47 7.57 13.93
N PHE A 29 -10.04 6.38 14.06
CA PHE A 29 -10.82 5.79 12.97
C PHE A 29 -12.25 6.36 12.98
N PRO A 30 -12.81 6.74 11.82
CA PRO A 30 -14.20 7.17 11.73
C PRO A 30 -15.17 6.08 12.23
N LYS A 31 -16.17 6.46 13.03
CA LYS A 31 -17.24 5.54 13.45
C LYS A 31 -18.10 5.22 12.23
N ARG A 32 -18.03 3.97 11.73
CA ARG A 32 -18.75 3.52 10.53
C ARG A 32 -20.15 2.94 10.84
N GLN A 33 -20.78 3.39 11.93
CA GLN A 33 -22.09 2.86 12.34
C GLN A 33 -23.22 3.36 11.43
N ASP A 34 -23.08 4.57 10.89
CA ASP A 34 -24.08 5.17 9.99
C ASP A 34 -23.74 4.97 8.50
N ILE A 35 -22.58 4.38 8.20
CA ILE A 35 -22.17 4.08 6.83
C ILE A 35 -22.67 2.68 6.50
N GLN A 36 -23.66 2.59 5.61
CA GLN A 36 -24.09 1.32 5.06
C GLN A 36 -22.87 0.59 4.48
N ARG A 37 -22.60 -0.64 4.95
CA ARG A 37 -21.52 -1.46 4.40
C ARG A 37 -21.78 -1.62 2.91
N PRO A 38 -20.86 -1.22 2.02
CA PRO A 38 -21.07 -1.44 0.60
C PRO A 38 -21.21 -2.94 0.35
N ASN A 39 -22.33 -3.33 -0.27
CA ASN A 39 -22.59 -4.72 -0.63
C ASN A 39 -21.56 -5.13 -1.69
N ALA A 40 -20.66 -6.05 -1.34
CA ALA A 40 -19.62 -6.53 -2.25
C ALA A 40 -20.21 -7.07 -3.56
N GLY A 41 -21.41 -7.65 -3.53
CA GLY A 41 -22.09 -8.17 -4.72
C GLY A 41 -22.57 -7.09 -5.68
N GLU A 42 -22.92 -5.91 -5.20
CA GLU A 42 -23.35 -4.77 -6.05
C GLU A 42 -22.14 -4.03 -6.63
N ALA A 43 -21.08 -3.88 -5.84
CA ALA A 43 -19.83 -3.30 -6.31
C ALA A 43 -19.22 -4.12 -7.47
N LEU A 44 -19.24 -5.45 -7.39
CA LEU A 44 -18.75 -6.33 -8.46
C LEU A 44 -19.56 -6.21 -9.76
N LYS A 45 -20.88 -5.97 -9.67
CA LYS A 45 -21.73 -5.77 -10.85
C LYS A 45 -21.41 -4.47 -11.58
N ALA A 46 -21.04 -3.41 -10.86
CA ALA A 46 -20.63 -2.15 -11.48
C ALA A 46 -19.34 -2.28 -12.33
N PHE A 47 -18.42 -3.17 -11.95
CA PHE A 47 -17.20 -3.42 -12.73
C PHE A 47 -17.43 -4.30 -13.97
N ALA A 48 -18.47 -5.14 -13.98
CA ALA A 48 -18.75 -6.06 -15.07
C ALA A 48 -19.34 -5.39 -16.34
N VAL A 49 -19.96 -4.22 -16.20
CA VAL A 49 -20.61 -3.51 -17.32
C VAL A 49 -19.59 -2.83 -18.26
N ASN A 50 -18.35 -2.61 -17.82
CA ASN A 50 -17.33 -1.91 -18.61
C ASN A 50 -16.47 -2.80 -19.53
N VAL A 51 -16.76 -4.10 -19.66
CA VAL A 51 -16.02 -4.99 -20.57
C VAL A 51 -16.80 -5.14 -21.88
N ALA A 52 -16.54 -4.25 -22.83
CA ALA A 52 -17.01 -4.40 -24.21
C ALA A 52 -16.23 -5.53 -24.93
N PRO A 53 -16.89 -6.38 -25.74
CA PRO A 53 -16.22 -7.46 -26.45
C PRO A 53 -15.60 -6.93 -27.75
N HIS A 54 -14.29 -6.66 -27.75
CA HIS A 54 -13.56 -6.42 -28.99
C HIS A 54 -13.15 -7.76 -29.61
N SER A 55 -13.82 -8.12 -30.70
CA SER A 55 -13.61 -9.33 -31.49
C SER A 55 -12.34 -9.25 -32.33
N THR A 56 -11.39 -10.15 -32.10
CA THR A 56 -10.47 -10.70 -33.12
C THR A 56 -9.83 -11.98 -32.56
N PRO A 57 -9.93 -13.15 -33.21
CA PRO A 57 -9.25 -14.35 -32.73
C PRO A 57 -7.74 -14.28 -33.02
N PRO A 58 -6.86 -14.50 -32.03
CA PRO A 58 -5.43 -14.67 -32.26
C PRO A 58 -5.15 -16.03 -32.95
N PRO A 59 -4.02 -16.18 -33.69
CA PRO A 59 -3.63 -17.44 -34.31
C PRO A 59 -3.43 -18.54 -33.25
N PRO A 60 -3.53 -19.84 -33.62
CA PRO A 60 -3.40 -20.94 -32.67
C PRO A 60 -1.95 -21.04 -32.17
N SER A 61 -1.66 -20.34 -31.08
CA SER A 61 -0.47 -20.59 -30.26
C SER A 61 -0.76 -21.78 -29.35
N SER A 62 0.18 -22.72 -29.25
CA SER A 62 0.12 -23.90 -28.36
C SER A 62 0.07 -23.56 -26.86
N ARG A 63 -0.09 -22.29 -26.50
CA ARG A 63 -0.12 -21.80 -25.13
C ARG A 63 -1.57 -21.63 -24.69
N PRO A 64 -1.94 -22.01 -23.44
CA PRO A 64 -3.22 -21.58 -22.89
C PRO A 64 -3.29 -20.05 -23.02
N PRO A 65 -4.42 -19.47 -23.48
CA PRO A 65 -4.57 -18.03 -23.59
C PRO A 65 -4.41 -17.44 -22.20
N VAL A 66 -3.21 -16.98 -21.87
CA VAL A 66 -2.98 -16.12 -20.72
C VAL A 66 -3.81 -14.89 -21.04
N PRO A 67 -4.78 -14.51 -20.19
CA PRO A 67 -5.50 -13.26 -20.40
C PRO A 67 -4.44 -12.18 -20.42
N LEU A 68 -4.17 -11.61 -21.60
CA LEU A 68 -3.49 -10.34 -21.71
C LEU A 68 -4.47 -9.36 -21.09
N THR A 69 -4.45 -9.24 -19.76
CA THR A 69 -5.17 -8.18 -19.08
C THR A 69 -4.65 -6.91 -19.73
N PRO A 70 -5.50 -6.15 -20.46
CA PRO A 70 -5.07 -4.87 -20.97
C PRO A 70 -4.61 -4.09 -19.76
N VAL A 71 -3.30 -3.85 -19.66
CA VAL A 71 -2.75 -3.06 -18.56
C VAL A 71 -3.31 -1.67 -18.80
N SER A 72 -4.32 -1.32 -18.00
CA SER A 72 -4.94 -0.01 -18.07
C SER A 72 -3.88 1.04 -17.70
N GLY A 73 -3.41 1.78 -18.69
CA GLY A 73 -2.33 2.74 -18.55
C GLY A 73 -1.78 3.20 -19.91
N THR A 74 -1.14 4.37 -19.92
CA THR A 74 -0.36 4.81 -21.08
C THR A 74 0.80 3.84 -21.31
N PRO A 75 0.96 3.28 -22.52
CA PRO A 75 2.11 2.44 -22.81
C PRO A 75 3.40 3.22 -22.62
N ASP A 76 4.39 2.58 -21.98
CA ASP A 76 5.70 3.19 -21.80
C ASP A 76 6.31 3.46 -23.19
N SER A 77 6.76 4.70 -23.42
CA SER A 77 7.48 5.12 -24.63
C SER A 77 8.92 5.45 -24.27
N LEU A 78 9.86 5.35 -25.22
CA LEU A 78 11.25 5.73 -24.98
C LEU A 78 11.39 7.17 -24.48
N ALA A 79 10.52 8.07 -24.95
CA ALA A 79 10.47 9.45 -24.49
C ALA A 79 10.02 9.56 -23.02
N SER A 80 9.02 8.79 -22.58
CA SER A 80 8.54 8.83 -21.19
C SER A 80 9.58 8.27 -20.22
N ILE A 81 10.32 7.23 -20.63
CA ILE A 81 11.40 6.65 -19.83
C ILE A 81 12.56 7.63 -19.66
N GLN A 82 12.89 8.42 -20.68
CA GLN A 82 13.94 9.44 -20.61
C GLN A 82 13.61 10.57 -19.61
N LEU A 83 12.33 10.87 -19.39
CA LEU A 83 11.93 11.89 -18.40
C LEU A 83 12.10 11.41 -16.95
N LEU A 84 12.15 10.09 -16.72
CA LEU A 84 12.29 9.54 -15.37
C LEU A 84 13.72 9.72 -14.83
N PRO A 85 13.89 9.92 -13.52
CA PRO A 85 15.20 9.87 -12.88
C PRO A 85 15.89 8.52 -13.11
N ALA A 86 17.23 8.52 -13.21
CA ALA A 86 18.01 7.33 -13.56
C ALA A 86 17.71 6.10 -12.68
N ARG A 87 17.38 6.30 -11.40
CA ARG A 87 17.04 5.21 -10.46
C ARG A 87 15.73 4.48 -10.78
N TYR A 88 14.87 5.07 -11.62
CA TYR A 88 13.58 4.51 -12.02
C TYR A 88 13.54 4.08 -13.50
N ARG A 89 14.61 4.31 -14.25
CA ARG A 89 14.68 3.88 -15.66
C ARG A 89 14.90 2.38 -15.73
N ARG A 90 14.07 1.68 -16.52
CA ARG A 90 14.25 0.26 -16.83
C ARG A 90 15.42 0.10 -17.81
N ARG A 91 16.05 -1.08 -17.82
CA ARG A 91 17.10 -1.41 -18.80
C ARG A 91 16.45 -1.74 -20.14
N PRO A 92 17.07 -1.35 -21.28
CA PRO A 92 16.63 -1.83 -22.59
C PRO A 92 16.81 -3.36 -22.65
N MET A 93 15.83 -4.07 -23.19
CA MET A 93 15.88 -5.53 -23.41
C MET A 93 16.30 -5.84 -24.85
N ALA A 94 17.11 -6.87 -25.04
CA ALA A 94 17.52 -7.34 -26.36
C ALA A 94 16.37 -8.09 -27.07
N ALA A 95 16.38 -8.12 -28.39
CA ALA A 95 15.33 -8.81 -29.17
C ALA A 95 15.27 -10.32 -28.87
N GLU A 96 16.43 -10.96 -28.74
CA GLU A 96 16.57 -12.36 -28.36
C GLU A 96 15.97 -12.64 -26.97
N GLU A 97 16.17 -11.73 -26.01
CA GLU A 97 15.62 -11.83 -24.66
C GLU A 97 14.09 -11.65 -24.66
N MET A 98 13.58 -10.69 -25.44
CA MET A 98 12.14 -10.51 -25.61
C MET A 98 11.47 -11.78 -26.14
N GLU A 99 12.11 -12.44 -27.12
CA GLU A 99 11.60 -13.69 -27.68
C GLU A 99 11.67 -14.83 -26.66
N TYR A 100 12.78 -14.98 -25.95
CA TYR A 100 12.94 -16.00 -24.90
C TYR A 100 11.89 -15.86 -23.79
N ILE A 101 11.62 -14.63 -23.33
CA ILE A 101 10.58 -14.35 -22.33
C ILE A 101 9.18 -14.66 -22.88
N GLN A 102 8.90 -14.28 -24.13
CA GLN A 102 7.61 -14.55 -24.76
C GLN A 102 7.39 -16.05 -24.98
N ARG A 103 8.42 -16.77 -25.43
CA ARG A 103 8.41 -18.22 -25.64
C ARG A 103 8.30 -18.99 -24.32
N GLY A 104 8.90 -18.48 -23.25
CA GLY A 104 8.76 -19.02 -21.89
C GLY A 104 9.95 -19.85 -21.42
N GLY A 105 11.12 -19.74 -22.05
CA GLY A 105 12.33 -20.46 -21.65
C GLY A 105 12.94 -21.31 -22.77
N PRO A 106 13.92 -22.17 -22.43
CA PRO A 106 14.48 -23.16 -23.34
C PRO A 106 13.52 -24.35 -23.48
N GLU A 107 13.60 -25.05 -24.61
CA GLU A 107 12.89 -26.32 -24.87
C GLU A 107 13.50 -27.50 -24.08
#